data_AF-A0A3C0S2F2-F1
#
_entry.id   AF-A0A3C0S2F2-F1
#
_cell.length_a   1.000
_cell.length_b   1.000
_cell.length_c   1.000
_cell.angle_alpha   90.00
_cell.angle_beta   90.00
_cell.angle_gamma   90.00
#
_symmetry.space_group_name_H-M   'P 1'
#
loop_
_entity.id
_entity.type
_entity.pdbx_description
1 polymer ?
#
loop_
_entity_poly.entity_id
_entity_poly.type
_entity_poly.pdbx_seq_one_letter_code
_entity_poly.pdbx_strand_id
1 'polypeptide(L)'
;VELSSSDVKLQVFEDQHLYIIVLSKYIYQLDRNTLTYKSVLENYVKDAPSLSTGIAKVEFKYEDYGSAYQIVNNEGQNLAYYPLINKSIPDKQLYDERRKKLPNPTTKTEFTFSSKSSYYPEEKIQLIQYSYQYQYGFPKDSPRFSWDKDYGGSGIFTDRDPYKKVLINPWQFKGARLISFKDFTPGRLYFQPVVVAQNDKILLIAYKPTPAEDDPLQIQLLDITTGAIQKTISTDLKSIYGNGCLLKDGFIVKDGSNYYYFDNNGKQINKFEGYNPKLDTLN
;
A
#
# COMPACT_ATOMS: atom_id res chain seq x y z
N VAL A 1 -22.28 16.21 -19.64
CA VAL A 1 -20.81 16.03 -19.57
C VAL A 1 -20.59 14.53 -19.49
N GLU A 2 -19.97 13.93 -20.49
CA GLU A 2 -19.54 12.54 -20.41
C GLU A 2 -18.30 12.47 -19.53
N LEU A 3 -18.31 11.58 -18.53
CA LEU A 3 -17.16 11.33 -17.67
C LEU A 3 -16.37 10.16 -18.25
N SER A 4 -15.05 10.30 -18.34
CA SER A 4 -14.14 9.20 -18.65
C SER A 4 -13.72 8.46 -17.38
N SER A 5 -13.17 7.25 -17.53
CA SER A 5 -12.61 6.51 -16.40
C SER A 5 -11.43 7.22 -15.72
N SER A 6 -10.73 8.11 -16.42
CA SER A 6 -9.66 8.93 -15.83
C SER A 6 -10.19 10.08 -14.96
N ASP A 7 -11.44 10.47 -15.15
CA ASP A 7 -12.07 11.56 -14.38
C ASP A 7 -12.54 11.10 -13.01
N VAL A 8 -12.62 9.78 -12.79
CA VAL A 8 -13.10 9.19 -11.53
C VAL A 8 -11.99 8.35 -10.92
N LYS A 9 -11.54 8.74 -9.73
CA LYS A 9 -10.55 7.98 -8.95
C LYS A 9 -11.20 7.49 -7.67
N LEU A 10 -10.82 6.31 -7.20
CA LEU A 10 -11.36 5.71 -6.00
C LEU A 10 -10.25 5.19 -5.11
N GLN A 11 -10.46 5.32 -3.80
CA GLN A 11 -9.55 4.76 -2.82
C GLN A 11 -10.30 4.48 -1.53
N VAL A 12 -10.05 3.32 -0.94
CA VAL A 12 -10.47 3.01 0.43
C VAL A 12 -9.43 3.60 1.37
N PHE A 13 -9.88 4.40 2.34
CA PHE A 13 -9.01 4.89 3.40
C PHE A 13 -9.01 3.93 4.59
N GLU A 14 -8.11 4.19 5.53
CA GLU A 14 -7.90 3.36 6.72
C GLU A 14 -9.12 3.28 7.64
N ASP A 15 -10.08 4.19 7.47
CA ASP A 15 -11.39 4.16 8.11
C ASP A 15 -12.37 3.17 7.44
N GLN A 16 -11.88 2.41 6.46
CA GLN A 16 -12.62 1.46 5.63
C GLN A 16 -13.72 2.10 4.76
N HIS A 17 -13.76 3.42 4.65
CA HIS A 17 -14.70 4.07 3.73
C HIS A 17 -14.10 4.22 2.33
N LEU A 18 -14.96 4.06 1.33
CA LEU A 18 -14.62 4.30 -0.07
C LEU A 18 -14.81 5.79 -0.39
N TYR A 19 -13.72 6.43 -0.80
CA TYR A 19 -13.70 7.79 -1.27
C TYR A 19 -13.59 7.84 -2.78
N ILE A 20 -14.25 8.83 -3.38
CA ILE A 20 -14.34 9.02 -4.82
C ILE A 20 -13.96 10.46 -5.14
N ILE A 21 -12.98 10.63 -6.03
CA ILE A 21 -12.63 11.93 -6.60
C ILE A 21 -13.20 12.00 -8.02
N VAL A 22 -13.95 13.06 -8.31
CA VAL A 22 -14.51 13.33 -9.65
C VAL A 22 -13.93 14.61 -10.21
N LEU A 23 -13.46 14.56 -11.48
CA LEU A 23 -12.86 15.68 -12.22
C LEU A 23 -11.72 16.38 -11.47
N SER A 24 -10.97 15.63 -10.66
CA SER A 24 -9.93 16.16 -9.77
C SER A 24 -10.37 17.35 -8.92
N LYS A 25 -11.66 17.42 -8.54
CA LYS A 25 -12.21 18.58 -7.84
C LYS A 25 -13.19 18.22 -6.73
N TYR A 26 -14.09 17.28 -7.00
CA TYR A 26 -15.12 16.89 -6.04
C TYR A 26 -14.67 15.66 -5.29
N ILE A 27 -14.98 15.60 -4.00
CA ILE A 27 -14.70 14.45 -3.14
C ILE A 27 -16.01 13.97 -2.55
N TYR A 28 -16.30 12.69 -2.75
CA TYR A 28 -17.45 12.01 -2.20
C TYR A 28 -17.01 10.83 -1.35
N GLN A 29 -17.83 10.50 -0.37
CA GLN A 29 -17.75 9.25 0.38
C GLN A 29 -18.98 8.40 0.01
N LEU A 30 -18.75 7.14 -0.32
CA LEU A 30 -19.83 6.17 -0.57
C LEU A 30 -20.36 5.63 0.76
N ASP A 31 -21.68 5.69 0.96
CA ASP A 31 -22.39 4.87 1.94
C ASP A 31 -22.62 3.49 1.32
N ARG A 32 -22.00 2.46 1.90
CA ARG A 32 -22.04 1.10 1.37
C ARG A 32 -23.35 0.37 1.66
N ASN A 33 -24.14 0.84 2.62
CA ASN A 33 -25.42 0.22 2.96
C ASN A 33 -26.50 0.67 1.98
N THR A 34 -26.50 1.96 1.65
CA THR A 34 -27.52 2.56 0.77
C THR A 34 -27.05 2.69 -0.68
N LEU A 35 -25.75 2.51 -0.94
CA LEU A 35 -25.09 2.77 -2.23
C LEU A 35 -25.26 4.23 -2.71
N THR A 36 -25.41 5.16 -1.77
CA THR A 36 -25.47 6.60 -2.05
C THR A 36 -24.16 7.29 -1.75
N TYR A 37 -23.85 8.39 -2.42
CA TYR A 37 -22.66 9.19 -2.14
C TYR A 37 -23.02 10.51 -1.45
N LYS A 38 -22.15 10.98 -0.56
CA LYS A 38 -22.25 12.31 0.06
C LYS A 38 -20.98 13.11 -0.21
N SER A 39 -21.14 14.41 -0.51
CA SER A 39 -19.99 15.31 -0.60
C SER A 39 -19.37 15.46 0.78
N VAL A 40 -18.05 15.32 0.87
CA VAL A 40 -17.28 15.54 2.10
C VAL A 40 -16.38 16.77 2.02
N LEU A 41 -16.24 17.34 0.82
CA LEU A 41 -15.35 18.47 0.54
C LEU A 41 -15.67 19.70 1.39
N GLU A 42 -16.96 20.03 1.52
CA GLU A 42 -17.40 21.22 2.26
C GLU A 42 -17.05 21.13 3.75
N ASN A 43 -17.11 19.93 4.33
CA ASN A 43 -16.75 19.72 5.73
C ASN A 43 -15.24 19.95 5.90
N TYR A 44 -14.43 19.35 5.01
CA TYR A 44 -12.98 19.52 5.04
C TYR A 44 -12.52 20.98 4.89
N VAL A 45 -13.17 21.74 4.00
CA VAL A 45 -12.87 23.17 3.79
C VAL A 45 -13.23 24.00 5.02
N LYS A 46 -14.35 23.70 5.69
CA LYS A 46 -14.76 24.39 6.93
C LYS A 46 -13.81 24.10 8.08
N ASP A 47 -13.33 22.87 8.18
CA ASP A 47 -12.58 22.40 9.34
C ASP A 47 -11.07 22.67 9.25
N ALA A 48 -10.53 22.95 8.04
CA ALA A 48 -9.11 23.17 7.81
C ALA A 48 -8.81 24.60 7.34
N PRO A 49 -8.17 25.47 8.16
CA PRO A 49 -7.89 26.86 7.81
C PRO A 49 -7.12 27.05 6.50
N SER A 50 -6.17 26.17 6.18
CA SER A 50 -5.38 26.22 4.94
C SER A 50 -6.18 25.89 3.68
N LEU A 51 -7.40 25.37 3.82
CA LEU A 51 -8.33 25.07 2.74
C LEU A 51 -9.46 26.10 2.63
N SER A 52 -9.49 27.11 3.51
CA SER A 52 -10.56 28.11 3.60
C SER A 52 -10.79 28.90 2.32
N THR A 53 -9.75 29.09 1.49
CA THR A 53 -9.86 29.74 0.18
C THR A 53 -10.51 28.86 -0.89
N GLY A 54 -10.76 27.59 -0.58
CA GLY A 54 -11.30 26.60 -1.49
C GLY A 54 -10.22 25.76 -2.18
N ILE A 55 -10.67 24.76 -2.95
CA ILE A 55 -9.82 23.75 -3.58
C ILE A 55 -9.86 23.93 -5.10
N ALA A 56 -8.69 24.15 -5.69
CA ALA A 56 -8.50 24.25 -7.13
C ALA A 56 -8.37 22.86 -7.77
N LYS A 57 -7.62 21.95 -7.13
CA LYS A 57 -7.40 20.57 -7.58
C LYS A 57 -7.25 19.62 -6.39
N VAL A 58 -7.74 18.40 -6.53
CA VAL A 58 -7.53 17.30 -5.59
C VAL A 58 -7.23 15.97 -6.30
N GLU A 59 -6.30 15.22 -5.72
CA GLU A 59 -5.97 13.84 -6.09
C GLU A 59 -5.74 13.02 -4.81
N PHE A 60 -5.81 11.70 -4.89
CA PHE A 60 -5.31 10.87 -3.81
C PHE A 60 -3.78 10.95 -3.74
N LYS A 61 -3.24 11.02 -2.53
CA LYS A 61 -1.80 10.85 -2.31
C LYS A 61 -1.46 9.36 -2.44
N TYR A 62 -0.20 9.05 -2.76
CA TYR A 62 0.29 7.67 -2.79
C TYR A 62 0.01 6.95 -1.46
N GLU A 63 -0.39 5.68 -1.51
CA GLU A 63 -0.73 4.88 -0.33
C GLU A 63 0.39 4.83 0.72
N ASP A 64 1.65 4.90 0.26
CA ASP A 64 2.86 4.99 1.10
C ASP A 64 2.91 6.22 2.02
N TYR A 65 2.04 7.21 1.81
CA TYR A 65 1.94 8.42 2.63
C TYR A 65 0.77 8.36 3.62
N GLY A 66 -0.07 7.32 3.55
CA GLY A 66 -1.27 7.17 4.39
C GLY A 66 -2.54 7.63 3.68
N SER A 67 -3.64 7.71 4.44
CA SER A 67 -4.95 8.12 3.95
C SER A 67 -4.99 9.65 3.77
N ALA A 68 -4.55 10.12 2.60
CA ALA A 68 -4.39 11.55 2.35
C ALA A 68 -4.76 11.97 0.93
N TYR A 69 -5.09 13.24 0.80
CA TYR A 69 -5.27 13.93 -0.47
C TYR A 69 -4.06 14.81 -0.79
N GLN A 70 -3.67 14.84 -2.05
CA GLN A 70 -2.90 15.93 -2.63
C GLN A 70 -3.87 17.04 -3.04
N ILE A 71 -3.72 18.23 -2.47
CA ILE A 71 -4.58 19.39 -2.74
C ILE A 71 -3.76 20.55 -3.28
N VAL A 72 -4.31 21.23 -4.28
CA VAL A 72 -3.94 22.60 -4.64
C VAL A 72 -5.09 23.50 -4.21
N ASN A 73 -4.87 24.43 -3.29
CA ASN A 73 -5.89 25.39 -2.89
C ASN A 73 -6.02 26.54 -3.92
N ASN A 74 -7.02 27.41 -3.77
CA ASN A 74 -7.25 28.51 -4.71
C ASN A 74 -6.17 29.61 -4.68
N GLU A 75 -5.26 29.58 -3.69
CA GLU A 75 -4.05 30.42 -3.66
C GLU A 75 -2.85 29.77 -4.38
N GLY A 76 -3.00 28.55 -4.91
CA GLY A 76 -1.95 27.82 -5.61
C GLY A 76 -0.99 27.06 -4.69
N GLN A 77 -1.30 26.91 -3.40
CA GLN A 77 -0.46 26.17 -2.45
C GLN A 77 -0.69 24.66 -2.58
N ASN A 78 0.42 23.90 -2.62
CA ASN A 78 0.41 22.44 -2.62
C ASN A 78 0.43 21.89 -1.19
N LEU A 79 -0.59 21.13 -0.83
CA LEU A 79 -0.84 20.61 0.51
C LEU A 79 -1.13 19.11 0.45
N ALA A 80 -0.61 18.36 1.41
CA ALA A 80 -1.14 17.05 1.76
C ALA A 80 -2.17 17.21 2.88
N TYR A 81 -3.42 16.85 2.63
CA TYR A 81 -4.50 16.90 3.61
C TYR A 81 -4.88 15.50 4.10
N TYR A 82 -4.84 15.32 5.42
CA TYR A 82 -5.15 14.08 6.12
C TYR A 82 -6.52 14.23 6.79
N PRO A 83 -7.62 13.81 6.15
CA PRO A 83 -8.97 14.05 6.65
C PRO A 83 -9.28 13.31 7.95
N LEU A 84 -8.69 12.14 8.17
CA LEU A 84 -8.94 11.31 9.37
C LEU A 84 -8.43 11.95 10.67
N ILE A 85 -7.53 12.91 10.56
CA ILE A 85 -6.99 13.69 11.70
C ILE A 85 -7.15 15.20 11.49
N ASN A 86 -7.91 15.60 10.45
CA ASN A 86 -8.10 16.98 10.01
C ASN A 86 -6.80 17.82 10.01
N LYS A 87 -5.73 17.32 9.38
CA LYS A 87 -4.43 18.00 9.34
C LYS A 87 -4.00 18.28 7.90
N SER A 88 -3.68 19.54 7.62
CA SER A 88 -3.04 19.95 6.37
C SER A 88 -1.55 20.17 6.58
N ILE A 89 -0.73 19.69 5.64
CA ILE A 89 0.72 19.78 5.68
C ILE A 89 1.20 20.34 4.33
N PRO A 90 1.94 21.45 4.30
CA PRO A 90 2.59 21.90 3.06
C PRO A 90 3.49 20.81 2.48
N ASP A 91 3.39 20.54 1.18
CA ASP A 91 4.11 19.42 0.55
C ASP A 91 5.62 19.47 0.79
N LYS A 92 6.20 20.68 0.80
CA LYS A 92 7.63 20.91 1.09
C LYS A 92 8.07 20.43 2.48
N GLN A 93 7.14 20.31 3.43
CA GLN A 93 7.37 19.85 4.80
C GLN A 93 6.98 18.39 5.00
N LEU A 94 6.22 17.81 4.06
CA LEU A 94 5.63 16.49 4.21
C LEU A 94 6.68 15.39 4.40
N TYR A 95 7.82 15.53 3.72
CA TYR A 95 8.92 14.58 3.80
C TYR A 95 9.44 14.42 5.23
N ASP A 96 9.57 15.51 5.97
CA ASP A 96 10.04 15.49 7.36
C ASP A 96 8.90 15.11 8.31
N GLU A 97 7.69 15.65 8.09
CA GLU A 97 6.51 15.38 8.93
C GLU A 97 6.20 13.87 9.01
N ARG A 98 6.27 13.14 7.90
CA ARG A 98 5.98 11.70 7.90
C ARG A 98 6.97 10.85 8.68
N ARG A 99 8.12 11.42 9.05
CA ARG A 99 9.20 10.76 9.80
C ARG A 99 9.31 11.24 11.25
N LYS A 100 8.48 12.21 11.66
CA LYS A 100 8.41 12.66 13.04
C LYS A 100 7.87 11.55 13.94
N LYS A 101 8.22 11.65 15.22
CA LYS A 101 7.64 10.84 16.29
C LYS A 101 6.13 11.08 16.32
N LEU A 102 5.36 9.99 16.37
CA LEU A 102 3.91 10.05 16.51
C LEU A 102 3.54 10.44 17.95
N PRO A 103 2.45 11.20 18.15
CA PRO A 103 2.05 11.63 19.49
C PRO A 103 1.63 10.46 20.39
N ASN A 104 0.80 9.55 19.88
CA ASN A 104 0.27 8.41 20.63
C ASN A 104 0.32 7.12 19.77
N PRO A 105 1.52 6.58 19.49
CA PRO A 105 1.66 5.43 18.61
C PRO A 105 1.19 4.14 19.27
N THR A 106 0.60 3.26 18.47
CA THR A 106 0.49 1.83 18.73
C THR A 106 1.52 1.05 17.90
N THR A 107 1.66 -0.24 18.17
CA THR A 107 2.49 -1.13 17.35
C THR A 107 1.60 -1.83 16.33
N LYS A 108 1.98 -1.77 15.05
CA LYS A 108 1.36 -2.55 13.97
C LYS A 108 2.38 -3.49 13.36
N THR A 109 1.92 -4.67 12.94
CA THR A 109 2.72 -5.66 12.22
C THR A 109 2.19 -5.78 10.81
N GLU A 110 3.09 -5.79 9.83
CA GLU A 110 2.78 -5.83 8.40
C GLU A 110 3.80 -6.72 7.67
N PHE A 111 3.51 -7.02 6.41
CA PHE A 111 4.32 -7.89 5.57
C PHE A 111 4.63 -7.23 4.23
N THR A 112 5.85 -7.43 3.75
CA THR A 112 6.26 -7.00 2.41
C THR A 112 7.38 -7.88 1.88
N PHE A 113 7.60 -7.90 0.58
CA PHE A 113 8.78 -8.54 0.01
C PHE A 113 9.95 -7.56 -0.06
N SER A 114 11.17 -8.07 0.13
CA SER A 114 12.36 -7.29 -0.22
C SER A 114 12.49 -7.13 -1.74
N SER A 115 13.14 -6.06 -2.16
CA SER A 115 13.44 -5.78 -3.55
C SER A 115 14.77 -6.39 -3.95
N LYS A 116 14.96 -6.61 -5.26
CA LYS A 116 16.27 -6.96 -5.82
C LYS A 116 17.27 -5.85 -5.54
N SER A 117 18.44 -6.23 -5.04
CA SER A 117 19.53 -5.29 -4.75
C SER A 117 20.40 -5.04 -5.98
N SER A 118 20.83 -3.81 -6.16
CA SER A 118 21.87 -3.46 -7.14
C SER A 118 23.28 -3.81 -6.65
N TYR A 119 23.52 -3.80 -5.33
CA TYR A 119 24.83 -4.11 -4.74
C TYR A 119 25.04 -5.60 -4.47
N TYR A 120 23.94 -6.34 -4.26
CA TYR A 120 23.92 -7.77 -3.97
C TYR A 120 22.85 -8.47 -4.81
N PRO A 121 22.95 -8.44 -6.15
CA PRO A 121 21.92 -8.98 -7.05
C PRO A 121 21.69 -10.49 -6.91
N GLU A 122 22.63 -11.22 -6.30
CA GLU A 122 22.56 -12.64 -5.97
C GLU A 122 21.71 -12.96 -4.74
N GLU A 123 21.44 -11.96 -3.90
CA GLU A 123 20.61 -12.14 -2.71
C GLU A 123 19.17 -12.41 -3.09
N LYS A 124 18.57 -13.37 -2.37
CA LYS A 124 17.20 -13.80 -2.63
C LYS A 124 16.21 -12.75 -2.12
N ILE A 125 15.08 -12.64 -2.80
CA ILE A 125 13.93 -11.90 -2.29
C ILE A 125 13.37 -12.63 -1.08
N GLN A 126 13.08 -11.89 -0.01
CA GLN A 126 12.61 -12.40 1.27
C GLN A 126 11.23 -11.84 1.58
N LEU A 127 10.32 -12.66 2.12
CA LEU A 127 9.08 -12.17 2.71
C LEU A 127 9.39 -11.67 4.10
N ILE A 128 9.28 -10.37 4.31
CA ILE A 128 9.62 -9.70 5.56
C ILE A 128 8.37 -9.47 6.38
N GLN A 129 8.36 -9.96 7.62
CA GLN A 129 7.44 -9.51 8.66
C GLN A 129 8.12 -8.38 9.43
N TYR A 130 7.45 -7.24 9.57
CA TYR A 130 7.99 -6.11 10.30
C TYR A 130 6.97 -5.48 11.23
N SER A 131 7.45 -4.93 12.34
CA SER A 131 6.65 -4.14 13.26
C SER A 131 7.13 -2.69 13.28
N TYR A 132 6.19 -1.76 13.43
CA TYR A 132 6.48 -0.33 13.41
C TYR A 132 5.53 0.46 14.28
N GLN A 133 5.93 1.69 14.62
CA GLN A 133 5.04 2.64 15.30
C GLN A 133 4.05 3.20 14.30
N TYR A 134 2.78 3.00 14.61
CA TYR A 134 1.64 3.33 13.80
C TYR A 134 0.67 4.21 14.58
N GLN A 135 0.00 5.12 13.88
CA GLN A 135 -1.12 5.87 14.44
C GLN A 135 -2.11 6.15 13.32
N TYR A 136 -3.37 5.82 13.57
CA TYR A 136 -4.46 5.93 12.62
C TYR A 136 -4.56 7.32 11.99
N GLY A 137 -4.62 7.36 10.65
CA GLY A 137 -4.77 8.59 9.87
C GLY A 137 -3.53 9.50 9.81
N PHE A 138 -2.43 9.17 10.48
CA PHE A 138 -1.21 9.97 10.42
C PHE A 138 -0.36 9.66 9.17
N PRO A 139 0.46 10.63 8.72
CA PRO A 139 1.42 10.40 7.65
C PRO A 139 2.36 9.22 7.95
N LYS A 140 2.66 8.41 6.94
CA LYS A 140 3.62 7.30 7.03
C LYS A 140 4.70 7.34 5.95
N ASP A 141 5.75 6.55 6.14
CA ASP A 141 6.78 6.25 5.15
C ASP A 141 6.97 4.73 5.16
N SER A 142 6.54 4.04 4.12
CA SER A 142 6.66 2.58 4.06
C SER A 142 8.13 2.16 4.01
N PRO A 143 8.52 1.11 4.77
CA PRO A 143 9.86 0.56 4.66
C PRO A 143 10.05 -0.11 3.30
N ARG A 144 11.26 0.00 2.76
CA ARG A 144 11.69 -0.67 1.53
C ARG A 144 12.90 -1.49 1.89
N PHE A 145 12.75 -2.80 1.91
CA PHE A 145 13.82 -3.72 2.25
C PHE A 145 14.57 -4.07 0.97
N SER A 146 15.88 -3.89 0.96
CA SER A 146 16.77 -4.29 -0.13
C SER A 146 18.17 -4.36 0.45
N TRP A 147 18.91 -5.42 0.13
CA TRP A 147 20.31 -5.49 0.55
C TRP A 147 21.08 -4.29 0.02
N ASP A 148 21.88 -3.68 0.87
CA ASP A 148 22.57 -2.42 0.58
C ASP A 148 23.88 -2.32 1.38
N LYS A 149 24.73 -1.37 0.98
CA LYS A 149 25.95 -0.98 1.67
C LYS A 149 25.67 0.25 2.52
N ASP A 150 25.62 0.08 3.84
CA ASP A 150 25.56 1.20 4.78
C ASP A 150 26.97 1.70 5.09
N TYR A 151 27.29 2.88 4.58
CA TYR A 151 28.55 3.59 4.81
C TYR A 151 28.53 4.46 6.08
N GLY A 152 27.45 4.43 6.87
CA GLY A 152 27.35 5.12 8.16
C GLY A 152 27.05 6.63 8.07
N GLY A 153 26.67 7.16 6.91
CA GLY A 153 26.40 8.58 6.73
C GLY A 153 25.98 8.97 5.33
N SER A 154 25.92 10.29 5.09
CA SER A 154 25.68 10.86 3.76
C SER A 154 26.99 11.36 3.16
N GLY A 155 27.23 11.07 1.88
CA GLY A 155 28.47 11.42 1.19
C GLY A 155 28.61 10.71 -0.14
N ILE A 156 29.69 11.02 -0.86
CA ILE A 156 30.13 10.25 -2.03
C ILE A 156 31.02 9.13 -1.50
N PHE A 157 30.55 7.90 -1.58
CA PHE A 157 31.27 6.71 -1.15
C PHE A 157 31.65 5.85 -2.36
N THR A 158 32.70 5.06 -2.18
CA THR A 158 33.20 4.10 -3.15
C THR A 158 33.27 2.71 -2.53
N ASP A 159 33.52 1.69 -3.34
CA ASP A 159 33.69 0.32 -2.84
C ASP A 159 34.92 0.12 -1.93
N ARG A 160 35.82 1.10 -1.86
CA ARG A 160 37.00 1.07 -0.98
C ARG A 160 36.69 1.54 0.44
N ASP A 161 35.62 2.32 0.60
CA ASP A 161 35.22 2.85 1.90
C ASP A 161 34.61 1.73 2.75
N PRO A 162 34.83 1.72 4.07
CA PRO A 162 34.24 0.70 4.93
C PRO A 162 32.71 0.83 4.92
N TYR A 163 32.05 -0.31 4.77
CA TYR A 163 30.60 -0.40 4.82
C TYR A 163 30.13 -1.63 5.57
N LYS A 164 28.87 -1.59 6.02
CA LYS A 164 28.15 -2.74 6.55
C LYS A 164 27.08 -3.19 5.55
N LYS A 165 27.02 -4.48 5.25
CA LYS A 165 25.88 -5.05 4.52
C LYS A 165 24.63 -5.01 5.41
N VAL A 166 23.57 -4.38 4.94
CA VAL A 166 22.29 -4.25 5.67
C VAL A 166 21.11 -4.51 4.73
N LEU A 167 19.99 -5.02 5.25
CA LEU A 167 18.76 -5.18 4.47
C LEU A 167 17.91 -3.89 4.44
N ILE A 168 18.17 -2.99 5.38
CA ILE A 168 17.55 -1.67 5.45
C ILE A 168 18.50 -0.71 6.14
N ASN A 169 18.67 0.47 5.55
CA ASN A 169 19.57 1.49 6.10
C ASN A 169 19.01 2.07 7.41
N PRO A 170 19.86 2.42 8.40
CA PRO A 170 19.41 2.95 9.69
C PRO A 170 18.50 4.19 9.59
N TRP A 171 18.79 5.05 8.61
CA TRP A 171 17.99 6.22 8.32
C TRP A 171 16.56 5.88 7.88
N GLN A 172 16.40 4.86 7.04
CA GLN A 172 15.09 4.40 6.59
C GLN A 172 14.38 3.63 7.70
N PHE A 173 15.12 2.83 8.47
CA PHE A 173 14.60 2.15 9.65
C PHE A 173 13.94 3.14 10.61
N LYS A 174 14.64 4.25 10.93
CA LYS A 174 14.10 5.33 11.75
C LYS A 174 12.95 6.07 11.07
N GLY A 175 13.07 6.39 9.79
CA GLY A 175 12.06 7.14 9.02
C GLY A 175 10.72 6.42 8.91
N ALA A 176 10.75 5.11 8.67
CA ALA A 176 9.58 4.24 8.65
C ALA A 176 9.06 3.88 10.06
N ARG A 177 9.73 4.39 11.11
CA ARG A 177 9.46 4.12 12.52
C ARG A 177 9.42 2.62 12.83
N LEU A 178 10.31 1.86 12.20
CA LEU A 178 10.44 0.43 12.44
C LEU A 178 10.87 0.16 13.88
N ILE A 179 10.34 -0.92 14.44
CA ILE A 179 10.68 -1.46 15.76
C ILE A 179 11.51 -2.73 15.56
N SER A 180 11.07 -3.62 14.69
CA SER A 180 11.77 -4.87 14.35
C SER A 180 11.34 -5.40 12.99
N PHE A 181 12.15 -6.28 12.41
CA PHE A 181 11.78 -7.07 11.24
C PHE A 181 12.48 -8.43 11.28
N LYS A 182 11.94 -9.41 10.54
CA LYS A 182 12.56 -10.72 10.31
C LYS A 182 12.17 -11.27 8.94
N ASP A 183 13.00 -12.19 8.44
CA ASP A 183 12.57 -13.09 7.35
C ASP A 183 11.46 -14.00 7.90
N PHE A 184 10.27 -13.86 7.34
CA PHE A 184 9.08 -14.57 7.78
C PHE A 184 9.03 -16.01 7.28
N THR A 185 9.67 -16.28 6.14
CA THR A 185 9.66 -17.59 5.50
C THR A 185 11.07 -17.98 5.06
N PRO A 186 11.99 -18.20 6.02
CA PRO A 186 13.39 -18.43 5.72
C PRO A 186 13.60 -19.64 4.83
N GLY A 187 14.49 -19.51 3.86
CA GLY A 187 14.84 -20.57 2.92
C GLY A 187 13.90 -20.73 1.73
N ARG A 188 12.76 -20.01 1.70
CA ARG A 188 11.88 -20.00 0.52
C ARG A 188 12.45 -19.14 -0.60
N LEU A 189 12.07 -19.47 -1.83
CA LEU A 189 12.51 -18.79 -3.04
C LEU A 189 11.30 -18.19 -3.74
N TYR A 190 11.42 -16.92 -4.10
CA TYR A 190 10.35 -16.13 -4.68
C TYR A 190 10.87 -15.34 -5.88
N PHE A 191 10.12 -15.34 -6.98
CA PHE A 191 10.39 -14.48 -8.14
C PHE A 191 9.18 -13.59 -8.39
N GLN A 192 9.45 -12.29 -8.65
CA GLN A 192 8.42 -11.25 -8.83
C GLN A 192 7.26 -11.34 -7.81
N PRO A 193 7.55 -11.47 -6.50
CA PRO A 193 6.50 -11.74 -5.53
C PRO A 193 5.73 -10.47 -5.13
N VAL A 194 4.52 -10.67 -4.64
CA VAL A 194 3.64 -9.63 -4.15
C VAL A 194 2.85 -10.12 -2.94
N VAL A 195 2.75 -9.28 -1.91
CA VAL A 195 1.75 -9.45 -0.85
C VAL A 195 0.44 -8.91 -1.39
N VAL A 196 -0.59 -9.74 -1.41
CA VAL A 196 -1.85 -9.44 -2.09
C VAL A 196 -2.91 -8.93 -1.11
N ALA A 197 -3.04 -9.59 0.04
CA ALA A 197 -3.99 -9.24 1.09
C ALA A 197 -3.63 -9.96 2.39
N GLN A 198 -4.17 -9.52 3.52
CA GLN A 198 -4.04 -10.19 4.80
C GLN A 198 -5.27 -9.97 5.69
N ASN A 199 -5.46 -10.84 6.66
CA ASN A 199 -6.35 -10.67 7.81
C ASN A 199 -5.71 -11.31 9.06
N ASP A 200 -6.44 -11.40 10.16
CA ASP A 200 -5.91 -11.91 11.44
C ASP A 200 -5.43 -13.39 11.42
N LYS A 201 -5.66 -14.13 10.33
CA LYS A 201 -5.31 -15.56 10.21
C LYS A 201 -4.47 -15.89 8.98
N ILE A 202 -4.71 -15.18 7.88
CA ILE A 202 -4.21 -15.54 6.56
C ILE A 202 -3.43 -14.37 5.98
N LEU A 203 -2.25 -14.70 5.44
CA LEU A 203 -1.49 -13.86 4.53
C LEU A 203 -1.56 -14.45 3.12
N LEU A 204 -2.15 -13.70 2.19
CA LEU A 204 -2.25 -14.07 0.78
C LEU A 204 -1.07 -13.47 0.02
N ILE A 205 -0.25 -14.32 -0.59
CA ILE A 205 0.85 -13.92 -1.45
C ILE A 205 0.71 -14.52 -2.84
N ALA A 206 1.35 -13.89 -3.82
CA ALA A 206 1.55 -14.48 -5.14
C ALA A 206 3.00 -14.30 -5.58
N TYR A 207 3.53 -15.25 -6.33
CA TYR A 207 4.91 -15.20 -6.83
C TYR A 207 5.08 -16.15 -8.03
N LYS A 208 6.11 -15.95 -8.85
CA LYS A 208 6.52 -16.91 -9.88
C LYS A 208 7.44 -17.98 -9.29
N PRO A 209 7.24 -19.26 -9.61
CA PRO A 209 8.06 -20.34 -9.09
C PRO A 209 9.48 -20.36 -9.68
N THR A 210 9.68 -19.78 -10.87
CA THR A 210 10.99 -19.64 -11.53
C THR A 210 11.21 -18.20 -12.00
N PRO A 211 12.43 -17.83 -12.43
CA PRO A 211 12.71 -16.51 -13.01
C PRO A 211 12.07 -16.26 -14.38
N ALA A 212 11.48 -17.27 -15.03
CA ALA A 212 10.95 -17.13 -16.39
C ALA A 212 9.78 -16.13 -16.42
N GLU A 213 9.84 -15.15 -17.32
CA GLU A 213 8.83 -14.10 -17.39
C GLU A 213 7.45 -14.60 -17.82
N ASP A 214 7.41 -15.69 -18.59
CA ASP A 214 6.16 -16.27 -19.08
C ASP A 214 5.51 -17.27 -18.11
N ASP A 215 6.20 -17.62 -17.01
CA ASP A 215 5.64 -18.56 -16.04
C ASP A 215 4.41 -17.97 -15.35
N PRO A 216 3.35 -18.78 -15.18
CA PRO A 216 2.23 -18.39 -14.35
C PRO A 216 2.65 -18.22 -12.89
N LEU A 217 1.90 -17.38 -12.19
CA LEU A 217 2.03 -17.21 -10.74
C LEU A 217 1.54 -18.46 -10.00
N GLN A 218 2.11 -18.66 -8.82
CA GLN A 218 1.51 -19.44 -7.75
C GLN A 218 0.91 -18.49 -6.73
N ILE A 219 -0.29 -18.79 -6.28
CA ILE A 219 -0.94 -18.09 -5.17
C ILE A 219 -0.80 -18.97 -3.92
N GLN A 220 -0.41 -18.38 -2.80
CA GLN A 220 -0.32 -19.08 -1.52
C GLN A 220 -1.10 -18.38 -0.42
N LEU A 221 -1.82 -19.20 0.35
CA LEU A 221 -2.40 -18.82 1.63
C LEU A 221 -1.44 -19.30 2.71
N LEU A 222 -0.86 -18.35 3.44
CA LEU A 222 0.03 -18.63 4.56
C LEU A 222 -0.70 -18.37 5.88
N ASP A 223 -0.41 -19.19 6.88
CA ASP A 223 -0.75 -18.86 8.25
C ASP A 223 0.04 -17.62 8.69
N ILE A 224 -0.65 -16.57 9.12
CA ILE A 224 -0.02 -15.26 9.40
C ILE A 224 0.90 -15.27 10.62
N THR A 225 0.77 -16.27 11.50
CA THR A 225 1.59 -16.37 12.72
C THR A 225 2.87 -17.16 12.47
N THR A 226 2.77 -18.25 11.72
CA THR A 226 3.84 -19.25 11.57
C THR A 226 4.51 -19.21 10.20
N GLY A 227 3.87 -18.61 9.19
CA GLY A 227 4.31 -18.64 7.80
C GLY A 227 4.09 -19.99 7.13
N ALA A 228 3.46 -20.96 7.80
CA ALA A 228 3.15 -22.28 7.23
C ALA A 228 2.23 -22.15 6.01
N ILE A 229 2.51 -22.91 4.96
CA ILE A 229 1.65 -22.94 3.77
C ILE A 229 0.37 -23.69 4.15
N GLN A 230 -0.75 -22.99 4.19
CA GLN A 230 -2.06 -23.60 4.32
C GLN A 230 -2.52 -24.13 2.97
N LYS A 231 -2.22 -23.41 1.88
CA LYS A 231 -2.59 -23.80 0.53
C LYS A 231 -1.70 -23.19 -0.53
N THR A 232 -1.44 -23.95 -1.59
CA THR A 232 -0.89 -23.46 -2.86
C THR A 232 -1.91 -23.66 -3.96
N ILE A 233 -2.11 -22.62 -4.78
CA ILE A 233 -3.12 -22.55 -5.82
C ILE A 233 -2.40 -22.23 -7.14
N SER A 234 -2.57 -23.11 -8.11
CA SER A 234 -2.12 -22.88 -9.49
C SER A 234 -3.13 -21.96 -10.19
N THR A 235 -2.63 -21.05 -11.01
CA THR A 235 -3.43 -20.12 -11.80
C THR A 235 -2.74 -19.89 -13.14
N ASP A 236 -3.47 -19.45 -14.17
CA ASP A 236 -2.89 -19.04 -15.45
C ASP A 236 -2.48 -17.55 -15.46
N LEU A 237 -2.72 -16.83 -14.35
CA LEU A 237 -2.35 -15.42 -14.22
C LEU A 237 -0.84 -15.26 -14.24
N LYS A 238 -0.34 -14.33 -15.06
CA LYS A 238 1.09 -13.99 -15.16
C LYS A 238 1.51 -12.83 -14.25
N SER A 239 0.55 -12.04 -13.77
CA SER A 239 0.76 -10.89 -12.89
C SER A 239 -0.39 -10.71 -11.91
N ILE A 240 -0.08 -10.16 -10.73
CA ILE A 240 -1.06 -9.68 -9.75
C ILE A 240 -0.53 -8.34 -9.21
N TYR A 241 -1.41 -7.35 -9.10
CA TYR A 241 -1.16 -6.10 -8.40
C TYR A 241 -1.61 -6.24 -6.94
N GLY A 242 -0.86 -5.66 -5.99
CA GLY A 242 -1.00 -5.85 -4.54
C GLY A 242 -2.30 -5.35 -3.88
N ASN A 243 -3.39 -5.18 -4.64
CA ASN A 243 -4.67 -4.63 -4.20
C ASN A 243 -5.76 -5.73 -4.23
N GLY A 244 -5.47 -6.89 -3.64
CA GLY A 244 -6.45 -7.97 -3.51
C GLY A 244 -7.28 -7.88 -2.23
N CYS A 245 -8.13 -8.87 -2.02
CA CYS A 245 -9.07 -8.89 -0.91
C CYS A 245 -9.34 -10.33 -0.45
N LEU A 246 -9.27 -10.58 0.86
CA LEU A 246 -9.76 -11.83 1.45
C LEU A 246 -11.24 -11.71 1.75
N LEU A 247 -12.01 -12.75 1.43
CA LEU A 247 -13.46 -12.85 1.67
C LEU A 247 -13.75 -14.05 2.56
N LYS A 248 -14.97 -14.13 3.09
CA LYS A 248 -15.41 -15.30 3.86
C LYS A 248 -15.36 -16.60 3.04
N ASP A 249 -15.77 -16.51 1.77
CA ASP A 249 -15.95 -17.67 0.89
C ASP A 249 -14.89 -17.73 -0.23
N GLY A 250 -13.77 -17.02 -0.07
CA GLY A 250 -12.69 -17.01 -1.05
C GLY A 250 -11.83 -15.76 -1.00
N PHE A 251 -11.30 -15.36 -2.15
CA PHE A 251 -10.50 -14.15 -2.26
C PHE A 251 -10.53 -13.58 -3.67
N ILE A 252 -10.26 -12.29 -3.79
CA ILE A 252 -10.13 -11.57 -5.05
C ILE A 252 -8.68 -11.14 -5.23
N VAL A 253 -8.16 -11.33 -6.44
CA VAL A 253 -6.87 -10.77 -6.86
C VAL A 253 -7.09 -9.88 -8.07
N LYS A 254 -6.21 -8.89 -8.26
CA LYS A 254 -6.28 -7.93 -9.35
C LYS A 254 -5.13 -8.14 -10.32
N ASP A 255 -5.41 -8.18 -11.62
CA ASP A 255 -4.42 -8.17 -12.70
C ASP A 255 -4.81 -7.13 -13.76
N GLY A 256 -4.05 -6.04 -13.83
CA GLY A 256 -4.38 -4.87 -14.65
C GLY A 256 -5.73 -4.27 -14.24
N SER A 257 -6.66 -4.22 -15.20
CA SER A 257 -8.04 -3.77 -14.98
C SER A 257 -9.00 -4.90 -14.60
N ASN A 258 -8.51 -6.14 -14.53
CA ASN A 258 -9.34 -7.32 -14.27
C ASN A 258 -9.25 -7.75 -12.80
N TYR A 259 -10.36 -8.26 -12.29
CA TYR A 259 -10.44 -8.88 -10.97
C TYR A 259 -10.82 -10.35 -11.13
N TYR A 260 -10.20 -11.22 -10.34
CA TYR A 260 -10.42 -12.66 -10.39
C TYR A 260 -10.85 -13.14 -9.01
N TYR A 261 -12.00 -13.77 -8.93
CA TYR A 261 -12.52 -14.36 -7.70
C TYR A 261 -12.21 -15.86 -7.66
N PHE A 262 -11.54 -16.27 -6.60
CA PHE A 262 -11.24 -17.65 -6.28
C PHE A 262 -12.06 -18.08 -5.07
N ASP A 263 -12.62 -19.27 -5.09
CA ASP A 263 -13.24 -19.85 -3.89
C ASP A 263 -12.19 -20.30 -2.86
N ASN A 264 -12.63 -20.71 -1.66
CA ASN A 264 -11.75 -21.29 -0.64
C ASN A 264 -11.03 -22.58 -1.11
N ASN A 265 -11.53 -23.22 -2.16
CA ASN A 265 -10.88 -24.38 -2.78
C ASN A 265 -9.75 -23.98 -3.73
N GLY A 266 -9.58 -22.69 -4.03
CA GLY A 266 -8.60 -22.18 -4.99
C GLY A 266 -9.03 -22.34 -6.44
N LYS A 267 -10.29 -22.68 -6.68
CA LYS A 267 -10.86 -22.69 -8.03
C LYS A 267 -11.21 -21.26 -8.42
N GLN A 268 -10.76 -20.82 -9.59
CA GLN A 268 -11.24 -19.57 -10.17
C GLN A 268 -12.72 -19.72 -10.51
N ILE A 269 -13.56 -18.90 -9.87
CA ILE A 269 -15.01 -18.91 -10.05
C ILE A 269 -15.45 -17.88 -11.09
N ASN A 270 -14.82 -16.70 -11.09
CA ASN A 270 -15.22 -15.62 -11.98
C ASN A 270 -14.07 -14.69 -12.34
N LYS A 271 -14.23 -13.98 -13.47
CA LYS A 271 -13.41 -12.87 -13.92
C LYS A 271 -14.31 -11.66 -14.14
N PHE A 272 -13.92 -10.52 -13.59
CA PHE A 272 -14.59 -9.25 -13.79
C PHE A 272 -13.66 -8.32 -14.57
N GLU A 273 -14.07 -7.91 -15.76
CA GLU A 273 -13.30 -6.98 -16.60
C GLU A 273 -13.68 -5.55 -16.26
N GLY A 274 -12.70 -4.71 -15.89
CA GLY A 274 -12.78 -3.23 -15.89
C GLY A 274 -13.91 -2.58 -15.06
N TYR A 275 -13.53 -1.87 -13.99
CA TYR A 275 -14.37 -1.05 -13.09
C TYR A 275 -15.75 -1.64 -12.77
N ASN A 276 -15.78 -2.55 -11.79
CA ASN A 276 -17.03 -3.01 -11.20
C ASN A 276 -17.16 -2.47 -9.76
N PRO A 277 -17.92 -1.39 -9.52
CA PRO A 277 -18.10 -0.82 -8.18
C PRO A 277 -18.74 -1.80 -7.18
N LYS A 278 -19.21 -2.98 -7.61
CA LYS A 278 -19.71 -4.07 -6.75
C LYS A 278 -18.62 -4.88 -6.04
N LEU A 279 -17.33 -4.73 -6.39
CA LEU A 279 -16.25 -5.45 -5.71
C LEU A 279 -15.61 -4.61 -4.60
N ASP A 280 -15.63 -3.27 -4.71
CA ASP A 280 -15.19 -2.35 -3.65
C ASP A 280 -16.19 -2.29 -2.45
N THR A 281 -17.32 -2.99 -2.55
CA THR A 281 -18.32 -3.16 -1.48
C THR A 281 -18.09 -4.41 -0.62
N LEU A 282 -17.07 -5.23 -0.90
CA LEU A 282 -16.87 -6.52 -0.22
C LEU A 282 -15.95 -6.49 1.01
N ASN A 283 -15.45 -5.33 1.43
CA ASN A 283 -14.77 -5.16 2.74
C ASN A 283 -15.05 -3.80 3.34
#